data_AF-M0DJA3-F1
#
_entry.id   AF-M0DJA3-F1
#
_cell.length_a   1.000
_cell.length_b   1.000
_cell.length_c   1.000
_cell.angle_alpha   90.00
_cell.angle_beta   90.00
_cell.angle_gamma   90.00
#
_symmetry.space_group_name_H-M   'P 1'
#
loop_
_entity.id
_entity.type
_entity.pdbx_description
1 polymer ?
#
loop_
_entity_poly.entity_id
_entity_poly.type
_entity_poly.pdbx_seq_one_letter_code
_entity_poly.pdbx_strand_id
1 'polypeptide(L)'
;MAATSSVDVADLTPRAWRLLRVAAGYDQRTVEREIDDVLQAHVSMLESGERALSRSRRKELLDLYASELDAEQIEALAEHF
;
A
#
# COMPACT_ATOMS: atom_id res chain seq x y z
N MET A 1 -8.74 -10.59 13.79
CA MET A 1 -9.54 -10.60 12.54
C MET A 1 -8.99 -9.48 11.70
N ALA A 2 -8.35 -9.79 10.56
CA ALA A 2 -7.80 -8.78 9.68
C ALA A 2 -8.97 -7.94 9.13
N ALA A 3 -8.97 -6.64 9.44
CA ALA A 3 -9.92 -5.72 8.83
C ALA A 3 -9.60 -5.67 7.34
N THR A 4 -10.41 -6.35 6.53
CA THR A 4 -10.39 -6.12 5.08
C THR A 4 -10.83 -4.67 4.90
N SER A 5 -9.86 -3.79 4.67
CA SER A 5 -10.10 -2.37 4.40
C SER A 5 -11.10 -2.26 3.25
N SER A 6 -12.14 -1.45 3.42
CA SER A 6 -13.24 -1.28 2.45
C SER A 6 -12.76 -0.67 1.12
N VAL A 7 -11.52 -0.18 1.11
CA VAL A 7 -10.86 0.53 0.02
C VAL A 7 -10.46 -0.41 -1.13
N ASP A 8 -10.86 -0.05 -2.35
CA ASP A 8 -10.37 -0.73 -3.55
C ASP A 8 -8.97 -0.22 -3.93
N VAL A 9 -8.02 -1.13 -4.02
CA VAL A 9 -6.64 -0.88 -4.47
C VAL A 9 -6.53 -0.31 -5.90
N ALA A 10 -7.61 -0.39 -6.67
CA ALA A 10 -7.70 0.23 -8.00
C ALA A 10 -7.90 1.75 -7.92
N ASP A 11 -8.51 2.24 -6.84
CA ASP A 11 -8.85 3.66 -6.66
C ASP A 11 -7.72 4.44 -5.98
N LEU A 12 -6.78 3.73 -5.35
CA LEU A 12 -5.63 4.33 -4.68
C LEU A 12 -4.66 4.99 -5.68
N THR A 13 -4.43 6.29 -5.47
CA THR A 13 -3.45 7.06 -6.23
C THR A 13 -2.02 6.70 -5.82
N PRO A 14 -1.00 7.00 -6.67
CA PRO A 14 0.41 6.81 -6.30
C PRO A 14 0.80 7.53 -5.00
N ARG A 15 0.16 8.68 -4.73
CA ARG A 15 0.37 9.44 -3.50
C ARG A 15 -0.24 8.74 -2.31
N ALA A 16 -1.47 8.24 -2.42
CA ALA A 16 -2.11 7.47 -1.36
C ALA A 16 -1.27 6.24 -0.98
N TRP A 17 -0.73 5.51 -1.97
CA TRP A 17 0.19 4.39 -1.73
C TRP A 17 1.41 4.77 -0.88
N ARG A 18 2.06 5.89 -1.23
CA ARG A 18 3.21 6.38 -0.47
C ARG A 18 2.83 6.75 0.96
N LEU A 19 1.69 7.43 1.13
CA LEU A 19 1.24 7.88 2.45
C LEU A 19 0.85 6.70 3.33
N LEU A 20 0.13 5.71 2.80
CA LEU A 20 -0.20 4.47 3.50
C LEU A 20 1.06 3.76 3.98
N ARG A 21 2.06 3.59 3.10
CA ARG A 21 3.32 2.94 3.47
C ARG A 21 4.04 3.68 4.60
N VAL A 22 4.16 5.01 4.50
CA VAL A 22 4.85 5.82 5.52
C VAL A 22 4.08 5.86 6.83
N ALA A 23 2.75 5.96 6.79
CA ALA A 23 1.90 5.94 7.98
C ALA A 23 2.00 4.61 8.71
N ALA A 24 2.06 3.50 7.95
CA ALA A 24 2.29 2.15 8.48
C ALA A 24 3.75 1.92 8.96
N GLY A 25 4.63 2.93 8.87
CA GLY A 25 6.00 2.84 9.39
C GLY A 25 6.99 2.06 8.50
N TYR A 26 6.60 1.70 7.29
CA TYR A 26 7.46 0.94 6.38
C TYR A 26 8.31 1.85 5.49
N ASP A 27 9.59 1.54 5.34
CA ASP A 27 10.38 1.97 4.18
C ASP A 27 10.25 0.97 3.02
N GLN A 28 10.61 1.37 1.79
CA GLN A 28 10.43 0.51 0.61
C GLN A 28 11.29 -0.76 0.64
N ARG A 29 12.44 -0.75 1.35
CA ARG A 29 13.32 -1.91 1.48
C ARG A 29 12.81 -2.89 2.53
N THR A 30 12.13 -2.39 3.55
CA THR A 30 11.45 -3.22 4.54
C THR A 30 10.27 -3.94 3.89
N VAL A 31 9.50 -3.30 3.01
CA VAL A 31 8.42 -3.96 2.24
C VAL A 31 8.94 -5.17 1.45
N GLU A 32 10.10 -5.06 0.82
CA GLU A 32 10.72 -6.16 0.06
C GLU A 32 11.05 -7.39 0.93
N ARG A 33 11.22 -7.21 2.24
CA ARG A 33 11.45 -8.31 3.18
C ARG A 33 10.16 -8.96 3.67
N GLU A 34 9.05 -8.24 3.62
CA GLU A 34 7.74 -8.69 4.12
C GLU A 34 6.90 -9.37 3.03
N ILE A 35 7.09 -9.01 1.76
CA ILE A 35 6.31 -9.57 0.64
C ILE A 35 7.23 -10.16 -0.42
N ASP A 36 7.19 -11.49 -0.54
CA ASP A 36 7.92 -12.24 -1.56
C ASP A 36 7.60 -11.73 -2.98
N ASP A 37 8.63 -11.64 -3.81
CA ASP A 37 8.62 -11.13 -5.19
C ASP A 37 8.22 -9.65 -5.36
N VAL A 38 8.02 -8.90 -4.28
CA VAL A 38 7.82 -7.44 -4.34
C VAL A 38 9.14 -6.74 -4.02
N LEU A 39 9.88 -6.37 -5.05
CA LEU A 39 11.12 -5.60 -4.90
C LEU A 39 10.85 -4.14 -4.55
N GLN A 40 11.82 -3.48 -3.92
CA GLN A 40 11.81 -2.03 -3.66
C GLN A 40 11.50 -1.21 -4.92
N ALA A 41 12.01 -1.63 -6.09
CA ALA A 41 11.75 -0.98 -7.36
C ALA A 41 10.25 -1.02 -7.76
N HIS A 42 9.54 -2.10 -7.43
CA HIS A 42 8.10 -2.19 -7.70
C HIS A 42 7.30 -1.18 -6.88
N VAL A 43 7.65 -1.03 -5.59
CA VAL A 43 7.03 -0.03 -4.70
C VAL A 43 7.32 1.37 -5.20
N SER A 44 8.57 1.64 -5.59
CA SER A 44 8.98 2.94 -6.16
C SER A 44 8.15 3.30 -7.40
N MET A 45 8.00 2.37 -8.34
CA MET A 45 7.20 2.58 -9.57
C MET A 45 5.71 2.79 -9.25
N LEU A 46 5.16 2.04 -8.29
CA LEU A 46 3.77 2.23 -7.86
C LEU A 46 3.55 3.64 -7.29
N GLU A 47 4.47 4.13 -6.46
CA GLU A 47 4.40 5.46 -5.83
C GLU A 47 4.74 6.62 -6.76
N SER A 48 5.39 6.38 -7.89
CA SER A 48 5.64 7.38 -8.93
C SER A 48 4.54 7.44 -9.99
N GLY A 49 3.58 6.50 -9.95
CA GLY A 49 2.53 6.37 -10.98
C GLY A 49 3.04 5.76 -12.28
N GLU A 50 4.19 5.10 -12.24
CA GLU A 50 4.71 4.28 -13.32
C GLU A 50 4.07 2.88 -13.30
N ARG A 51 4.60 1.96 -14.13
CA ARG A 51 4.02 0.65 -14.42
C ARG A 51 3.41 -0.03 -13.19
N ALA A 52 2.12 -0.27 -13.29
CA ALA A 52 1.30 -0.81 -12.22
C ALA A 52 1.71 -2.24 -11.80
N LEU A 53 1.90 -2.45 -10.49
CA LEU A 53 1.77 -3.78 -9.87
C LEU A 53 0.40 -4.38 -10.19
N SER A 54 0.34 -5.71 -10.29
CA SER A 54 -0.94 -6.42 -10.45
C SER A 54 -1.87 -6.13 -9.27
N ARG A 55 -3.17 -6.26 -9.50
CA ARG A 55 -4.18 -6.03 -8.45
C ARG A 55 -3.96 -6.93 -7.23
N SER A 56 -3.51 -8.16 -7.41
CA SER A 56 -3.20 -9.08 -6.31
C SER A 56 -2.07 -8.55 -5.43
N ARG A 57 -0.95 -8.10 -6.04
CA ARG A 57 0.19 -7.56 -5.30
C ARG A 57 -0.12 -6.25 -4.60
N ARG A 58 -0.99 -5.42 -5.19
CA ARG A 58 -1.50 -4.23 -4.50
C ARG A 58 -2.34 -4.60 -3.27
N LYS A 59 -3.17 -5.65 -3.33
CA LYS A 59 -3.92 -6.12 -2.17
C LYS A 59 -3.00 -6.60 -1.06
N GLU A 60 -1.98 -7.40 -1.38
CA GLU A 60 -0.97 -7.84 -0.41
C GLU A 60 -0.25 -6.65 0.25
N LEU A 61 0.07 -5.60 -0.52
CA LEU A 61 0.64 -4.36 0.03
C LEU A 61 -0.33 -3.63 0.97
N LEU A 62 -1.60 -3.50 0.57
CA LEU A 62 -2.61 -2.84 1.41
C LEU A 62 -2.84 -3.64 2.70
N ASP A 63 -2.89 -4.97 2.62
CA ASP A 63 -3.05 -5.85 3.77
C ASP A 63 -1.86 -5.75 4.72
N LEU A 64 -0.63 -5.64 4.20
CA LEU A 64 0.56 -5.37 5.00
C LEU A 64 0.46 -4.02 5.71
N TYR A 65 0.09 -2.95 5.01
CA TYR A 65 -0.02 -1.63 5.64
C TYR A 65 -1.17 -1.57 6.65
N ALA A 66 -2.26 -2.30 6.38
CA ALA A 66 -3.41 -2.39 7.26
C ALA A 66 -3.16 -3.19 8.54
N SER A 67 -2.03 -3.91 8.68
CA SER A 67 -1.67 -4.53 9.96
C SER A 67 -1.24 -3.49 11.00
N GLU A 68 -0.71 -2.35 10.54
CA GLU A 68 -0.18 -1.27 11.38
C GLU A 68 -1.09 -0.04 11.43
N LEU A 69 -2.16 -0.02 10.61
CA LEU A 69 -3.09 1.10 10.49
C LEU A 69 -4.50 0.69 10.92
N ASP A 70 -5.23 1.63 11.50
CA ASP A 70 -6.67 1.46 11.71
C ASP A 70 -7.46 1.77 10.41
N ALA A 71 -8.71 1.33 10.37
CA ALA A 71 -9.55 1.49 9.19
C ALA A 71 -9.83 2.96 8.85
N GLU A 72 -9.95 3.84 9.87
CA GLU A 72 -10.21 5.26 9.66
C GLU A 72 -9.01 5.96 9.00
N GLN A 73 -7.79 5.61 9.40
CA GLN A 73 -6.56 6.10 8.77
C GLN A 73 -6.47 5.66 7.30
N ILE A 74 -6.78 4.39 7.01
CA ILE A 74 -6.74 3.86 5.64
C ILE A 74 -7.78 4.56 4.77
N GLU A 75 -9.02 4.69 5.25
CA GLU A 75 -10.10 5.37 4.52
C GLU A 75 -9.78 6.85 4.28
N ALA A 76 -9.31 7.57 5.30
CA ALA A 76 -8.93 8.97 5.16
C ALA A 76 -7.79 9.18 4.15
N LEU A 77 -6.79 8.29 4.15
CA LEU A 77 -5.69 8.37 3.19
C LEU A 77 -6.12 8.01 1.76
N ALA A 78 -7.07 7.11 1.60
CA ALA A 78 -7.62 6.73 0.30
C ALA A 78 -8.57 7.78 -0.28
N GLU A 79 -9.39 8.43 0.56
CA GLU A 79 -10.39 9.40 0.11
C GLU A 79 -9.77 10.77 -0.23
N HIS A 80 -8.72 11.18 0.50
CA HIS A 80 -8.22 12.55 0.40
C HIS A 80 -6.98 12.73 -0.50
N PHE A 81 -6.38 11.65 -1.03
CA PHE A 81 -5.12 11.73 -1.78
C PHE A 81 -5.10 10.86 -3.03
#